data_AF-A0A5P6FSJ9-F1
#
_entry.id   AF-A0A5P6FSJ9-F1
#
_cell.length_a   1.000
_cell.length_b   1.000
_cell.length_c   1.000
_cell.angle_alpha   90.00
_cell.angle_beta   90.00
_cell.angle_gamma   90.00
#
_symmetry.space_group_name_H-M   'P 1'
#
loop_
_entity.id
_entity.type
_entity.pdbx_description
1 polymer ?
#
loop_
_entity_poly.entity_id
_entity_poly.type
_entity_poly.pdbx_seq_one_letter_code
_entity_poly.pdbx_strand_id
1 'polypeptide(L)'
;MHLESVQDNSPNYVTMTSSIDHLHNLLNHYQSKLKDAVEEAENQSIIEKGNIHNYEFDRKKLKPKMLSFKNGVSIQVQQNLIKIKSQIDFINVSFNTTKATQRSYIKKFLTEKIGKKHFITEEYNLSSAVNSNSVASYTFNIRIHDVSNKKCIHKIVHALKKNYGAFNFRITCIELAHDFYNAPPEFLTALFKSIQFDADVQNIRVFRLKGENQSIPYEPIRLKNLLLQGFNIGVNDYRKDDVYYHFYFKKTDHNKRPLPHEEWRLRAEVRLSNLDHALEDLRNVVKTGFKKLTFTQLNDTATLEQRKIYSLYIRPYGQKLPSPILKNGHYRDFKRFICTNKNLNERLRESVKNLSNKF
;
A
#
# COMPACT_ATOMS: atom_id res chain seq x y z
N MET A 1 -14.15 78.68 53.31
CA MET A 1 -14.63 78.04 54.55
C MET A 1 -15.51 76.85 54.18
N HIS A 2 -15.56 75.83 55.04
CA HIS A 2 -16.52 74.70 55.18
C HIS A 2 -17.92 74.83 54.52
N LEU A 3 -18.70 73.76 54.27
CA LEU A 3 -18.56 72.28 54.09
C LEU A 3 -19.99 71.76 53.70
N GLU A 4 -20.15 70.48 53.36
CA GLU A 4 -21.44 69.71 53.35
C GLU A 4 -22.55 70.14 52.34
N SER A 5 -22.98 69.31 51.36
CA SER A 5 -23.92 68.15 51.42
C SER A 5 -25.28 68.52 50.75
N VAL A 6 -26.21 67.65 50.31
CA VAL A 6 -26.27 66.17 50.15
C VAL A 6 -27.32 65.80 49.05
N GLN A 7 -27.19 64.62 48.40
CA GLN A 7 -28.17 63.87 47.56
C GLN A 7 -28.96 64.61 46.45
N ASP A 8 -28.88 64.26 45.16
CA ASP A 8 -29.10 62.97 44.47
C ASP A 8 -30.57 62.53 44.36
N ASN A 9 -31.05 62.36 43.11
CA ASN A 9 -32.07 61.40 42.66
C ASN A 9 -32.49 61.68 41.21
N SER A 10 -31.90 60.97 40.24
CA SER A 10 -32.68 60.27 39.21
C SER A 10 -31.82 59.30 38.40
N PRO A 11 -32.27 58.06 38.17
CA PRO A 11 -31.42 57.00 37.64
C PRO A 11 -31.31 57.07 36.11
N ASN A 12 -30.10 57.33 35.60
CA ASN A 12 -29.72 56.86 34.27
C ASN A 12 -29.58 55.33 34.32
N TYR A 13 -30.71 54.65 34.22
CA TYR A 13 -30.76 53.21 33.94
C TYR A 13 -29.94 52.94 32.68
N VAL A 14 -28.79 52.27 32.85
CA VAL A 14 -28.09 51.63 31.73
C VAL A 14 -29.00 50.50 31.25
N THR A 15 -29.72 50.75 30.17
CA THR A 15 -30.57 49.75 29.52
C THR A 15 -29.69 48.59 29.05
N MET A 16 -29.81 47.46 29.74
CA MET A 16 -29.24 46.17 29.36
C MET A 16 -29.96 45.61 28.12
N THR A 17 -29.80 46.30 27.00
CA THR A 17 -30.34 45.94 25.67
C THR A 17 -29.22 45.86 24.62
N SER A 18 -27.98 45.56 25.04
CA SER A 18 -27.00 44.91 24.16
C SER A 18 -27.52 43.49 23.89
N SER A 19 -28.38 43.36 22.87
CA SER A 19 -29.34 42.25 22.71
C SER A 19 -28.70 40.87 22.90
N ILE A 20 -29.51 39.94 23.40
CA ILE A 20 -29.25 38.50 23.33
C ILE A 20 -28.83 38.08 21.90
N ASP A 21 -29.34 38.76 20.86
CA ASP A 21 -28.92 38.56 19.46
C ASP A 21 -27.45 38.91 19.21
N HIS A 22 -26.91 39.92 19.87
CA HIS A 22 -25.49 40.27 19.78
C HIS A 22 -24.61 39.16 20.37
N LEU A 23 -25.02 38.60 21.52
CA LEU A 23 -24.34 37.45 22.14
C LEU A 23 -24.46 36.19 21.28
N HIS A 24 -25.62 35.91 20.68
CA HIS A 24 -25.79 34.80 19.73
C HIS A 24 -24.94 35.00 18.47
N ASN A 25 -24.91 36.19 17.88
CA ASN A 25 -24.08 36.49 16.71
C ASN A 25 -22.58 36.35 17.03
N LEU A 26 -22.15 36.80 18.22
CA LEU A 26 -20.78 36.64 18.69
C LEU A 26 -20.43 35.15 18.89
N LEU A 27 -21.31 34.38 19.52
CA LEU A 27 -21.16 32.93 19.70
C LEU A 27 -21.06 32.19 18.36
N ASN A 28 -21.97 32.48 17.42
CA ASN A 28 -21.96 31.91 16.07
C ASN A 28 -20.66 32.25 15.32
N HIS A 29 -20.17 33.48 15.45
CA HIS A 29 -18.89 33.89 14.85
C HIS A 29 -17.69 33.16 15.47
N TYR A 30 -17.65 32.98 16.79
CA TYR A 30 -16.62 32.17 17.46
C TYR A 30 -16.69 30.69 17.05
N GLN A 31 -17.89 30.11 16.95
CA GLN A 31 -18.07 28.73 16.51
C GLN A 31 -17.62 28.53 15.06
N SER A 32 -17.92 29.49 14.16
CA SER A 32 -17.40 29.45 12.78
C SER A 32 -15.88 29.50 12.76
N LYS A 33 -15.25 30.48 13.43
CA LYS A 33 -13.79 30.58 13.49
C LYS A 33 -13.11 29.34 14.08
N LEU A 34 -13.72 28.73 15.11
CA LEU A 34 -13.21 27.50 15.69
C LEU A 34 -13.29 26.33 14.69
N LYS A 35 -14.41 26.21 13.96
CA LYS A 35 -14.58 25.20 12.91
C LYS A 35 -13.55 25.39 11.79
N ASP A 36 -13.37 26.62 11.31
CA ASP A 36 -12.43 26.94 10.24
C ASP A 36 -10.99 26.59 10.65
N ALA A 37 -10.59 26.92 11.89
CA ALA A 37 -9.28 26.58 12.44
C ALA A 37 -9.08 25.06 12.64
N VAL A 38 -10.14 24.32 13.01
CA VAL A 38 -10.09 22.84 13.07
C VAL A 38 -9.92 22.24 11.68
N GLU A 39 -10.65 22.72 10.67
CA GLU A 39 -10.54 22.25 9.29
C GLU A 39 -9.16 22.55 8.69
N GLU A 40 -8.58 23.73 8.96
CA GLU A 40 -7.21 24.07 8.58
C GLU A 40 -6.18 23.13 9.25
N ALA A 41 -6.32 22.90 10.56
CA ALA A 41 -5.43 22.00 11.31
C ALA A 41 -5.52 20.54 10.83
N GLU A 42 -6.73 20.05 10.51
CA GLU A 42 -6.91 18.72 9.93
C GLU A 42 -6.25 18.61 8.55
N ASN A 43 -6.48 19.59 7.67
CA ASN A 43 -5.86 19.64 6.33
C ASN A 43 -4.32 19.66 6.42
N GLN A 44 -3.76 20.48 7.31
CA GLN A 44 -2.32 20.52 7.55
C GLN A 44 -1.79 19.17 8.09
N SER A 45 -2.50 18.54 9.03
CA SER A 45 -2.14 17.20 9.53
C SER A 45 -2.14 16.13 8.42
N ILE A 46 -3.05 16.25 7.46
CA ILE A 46 -3.14 15.32 6.31
C ILE A 46 -2.01 15.56 5.31
N ILE A 47 -1.64 16.83 5.06
CA ILE A 47 -0.48 17.19 4.23
C ILE A 47 0.81 16.62 4.84
N GLU A 48 1.00 16.77 6.15
CA GLU A 48 2.16 16.25 6.89
C GLU A 48 2.19 14.71 6.89
N LYS A 49 1.08 14.05 7.21
CA LYS A 49 0.98 12.58 7.13
C LYS A 49 1.04 12.07 5.68
N GLY A 50 0.82 12.92 4.68
CA GLY A 50 1.08 12.62 3.27
C GLY A 50 2.56 12.48 2.91
N ASN A 51 3.51 12.65 3.85
CA ASN A 51 4.95 12.63 3.61
C ASN A 51 5.66 11.44 4.26
N ILE A 52 6.39 10.66 3.44
CA ILE A 52 7.03 9.41 3.88
C ILE A 52 8.12 9.56 4.96
N HIS A 53 8.66 10.77 5.13
CA HIS A 53 9.70 11.05 6.14
C HIS A 53 9.14 11.22 7.56
N ASN A 54 7.82 11.40 7.72
CA ASN A 54 7.17 11.58 9.02
C ASN A 54 6.82 10.24 9.71
N TYR A 55 7.36 9.12 9.23
CA TYR A 55 7.00 7.78 9.68
C TYR A 55 8.18 7.00 10.26
N GLU A 56 7.96 6.48 11.46
CA GLU A 56 8.84 5.53 12.12
C GLU A 56 8.29 4.10 12.00
N PHE A 57 9.20 3.15 11.84
CA PHE A 57 8.89 1.74 11.59
C PHE A 57 9.43 0.88 12.72
N ASP A 58 8.67 -0.14 13.11
CA ASP A 58 9.03 -1.05 14.18
C ASP A 58 10.38 -1.73 13.91
N ARG A 59 11.21 -1.81 14.97
CA ARG A 59 12.53 -2.44 14.98
C ARG A 59 12.54 -3.39 16.17
N LYS A 60 13.05 -4.62 15.97
CA LYS A 60 13.08 -5.71 16.98
C LYS A 60 13.79 -5.41 18.32
N LYS A 61 14.29 -4.18 18.55
CA LYS A 61 14.98 -3.72 19.78
C LYS A 61 14.76 -2.22 20.07
N LEU A 62 13.57 -1.67 19.86
CA LEU A 62 13.27 -0.32 20.38
C LEU A 62 13.13 -0.36 21.91
N LYS A 63 13.89 0.49 22.59
CA LYS A 63 13.62 0.85 23.98
C LYS A 63 12.37 1.74 24.02
N PRO A 64 11.53 1.67 25.07
CA PRO A 64 10.41 2.60 25.23
C PRO A 64 10.88 4.05 25.19
N LYS A 65 10.10 4.92 24.52
CA LYS A 65 10.42 6.36 24.46
C LYS A 65 10.00 7.01 25.78
N MET A 66 10.96 7.51 26.55
CA MET A 66 10.69 8.33 27.72
C MET A 66 10.54 9.80 27.29
N LEU A 67 9.47 10.46 27.75
CA LEU A 67 9.35 11.91 27.74
C LEU A 67 9.62 12.42 29.15
N SER A 68 10.72 13.15 29.33
CA SER A 68 11.07 13.81 30.59
C SER A 68 10.63 15.27 30.54
N PHE A 69 9.89 15.69 31.56
CA PHE A 69 9.35 17.04 31.71
C PHE A 69 10.26 17.87 32.63
N LYS A 70 10.19 19.21 32.52
CA LYS A 70 11.03 20.13 33.31
C LYS A 70 10.86 20.01 34.84
N ASN A 71 9.75 19.42 35.30
CA ASN A 71 9.45 19.13 36.70
C ASN A 71 9.99 17.76 37.18
N GLY A 72 10.85 17.10 36.40
CA GLY A 72 11.44 15.79 36.74
C GLY A 72 10.55 14.58 36.46
N VAL A 73 9.26 14.78 36.20
CA VAL A 73 8.35 13.69 35.79
C VAL A 73 8.84 13.09 34.48
N SER A 74 8.84 11.77 34.37
CA SER A 74 9.16 11.06 33.13
C SER A 74 8.07 10.04 32.81
N ILE A 75 7.47 10.16 31.62
CA ILE A 75 6.38 9.29 31.17
C ILE A 75 6.91 8.35 30.09
N GLN A 76 6.62 7.06 30.24
CA GLN A 76 6.88 6.05 29.21
C GLN A 76 5.79 6.13 28.13
N VAL A 77 6.17 6.53 26.91
CA VAL A 77 5.25 6.63 25.77
C VAL A 77 5.23 5.31 25.01
N GLN A 78 4.04 4.71 24.88
CA GLN A 78 3.82 3.57 24.01
C GLN A 78 3.88 4.02 22.54
N GLN A 79 4.93 3.60 21.82
CA GLN A 79 5.10 3.95 20.41
C GLN A 79 4.30 2.98 19.53
N ASN A 80 3.16 3.42 18.99
CA ASN A 80 2.40 2.69 17.98
C ASN A 80 3.08 2.80 16.60
N LEU A 81 4.22 2.13 16.46
CA LEU A 81 5.02 2.14 15.24
C LEU A 81 4.39 1.31 14.13
N ILE A 82 4.68 1.68 12.88
CA ILE A 82 4.21 0.93 11.72
C ILE A 82 4.95 -0.41 11.66
N LYS A 83 4.18 -1.49 11.75
CA LYS A 83 4.68 -2.87 11.65
C LYS A 83 4.52 -3.37 10.22
N ILE A 84 5.61 -3.87 9.65
CA ILE A 84 5.70 -4.33 8.26
C ILE A 84 5.67 -5.86 8.21
N LYS A 85 4.87 -6.42 7.29
CA LYS A 85 4.86 -7.86 6.98
C LYS A 85 4.82 -8.07 5.47
N SER A 86 5.76 -8.83 4.94
CA SER A 86 5.79 -9.23 3.53
C SER A 86 5.10 -10.57 3.35
N GLN A 87 4.30 -10.71 2.29
CA GLN A 87 3.69 -11.98 1.91
C GLN A 87 3.61 -12.16 0.39
N ILE A 88 3.42 -13.40 -0.04
CA ILE A 88 2.96 -13.75 -1.38
C ILE A 88 1.43 -13.85 -1.29
N ASP A 89 0.69 -13.05 -2.04
CA ASP A 89 -0.77 -13.14 -2.04
C ASP A 89 -1.26 -14.30 -2.90
N PHE A 90 -0.71 -14.42 -4.12
CA PHE A 90 -0.81 -15.64 -4.92
C PHE A 90 0.40 -15.89 -5.82
N ILE A 91 0.55 -17.14 -6.26
CA ILE A 91 1.35 -17.52 -7.43
C ILE A 91 0.45 -18.22 -8.46
N ASN A 92 0.74 -18.02 -9.74
CA ASN A 92 0.28 -18.85 -10.84
C ASN A 92 1.44 -19.79 -11.22
N VAL A 93 1.15 -21.09 -11.31
CA VAL A 93 2.11 -22.11 -11.73
C VAL A 93 1.53 -22.86 -12.93
N SER A 94 2.21 -22.82 -14.08
CA SER A 94 1.88 -23.71 -15.20
C SER A 94 2.56 -25.07 -15.03
N PHE A 95 1.95 -26.12 -15.61
CA PHE A 95 2.48 -27.47 -15.64
C PHE A 95 1.89 -28.26 -16.81
N ASN A 96 2.64 -29.23 -17.31
CA ASN A 96 2.18 -30.19 -18.32
C ASN A 96 1.70 -31.49 -17.64
N THR A 97 0.79 -32.24 -18.26
CA THR A 97 0.42 -33.61 -17.82
C THR A 97 0.74 -34.66 -18.87
N THR A 98 1.24 -35.83 -18.44
CA THR A 98 1.43 -36.99 -19.35
C THR A 98 0.15 -37.80 -19.56
N LYS A 99 -0.80 -37.71 -18.63
CA LYS A 99 -2.13 -38.32 -18.78
C LYS A 99 -3.10 -37.31 -19.39
N ALA A 100 -3.92 -37.77 -20.35
CA ALA A 100 -5.06 -37.01 -20.81
C ALA A 100 -6.01 -36.71 -19.63
N THR A 101 -6.39 -35.45 -19.48
CA THR A 101 -7.22 -34.98 -18.36
C THR A 101 -7.86 -33.64 -18.75
N GLN A 102 -8.77 -33.15 -17.93
CA GLN A 102 -9.45 -31.87 -18.13
C GLN A 102 -9.33 -30.99 -16.89
N ARG A 103 -9.35 -29.67 -17.11
CA ARG A 103 -9.36 -28.65 -16.06
C ARG A 103 -10.40 -28.90 -14.95
N SER A 104 -11.57 -29.42 -15.33
CA SER A 104 -12.67 -29.81 -14.43
C SER A 104 -12.26 -30.88 -13.43
N TYR A 105 -11.63 -31.96 -13.90
CA TYR A 105 -11.20 -33.09 -13.07
C TYR A 105 -10.06 -32.72 -12.14
N ILE A 106 -9.04 -32.02 -12.62
CA ILE A 106 -7.93 -31.54 -11.77
C ILE A 106 -8.48 -30.65 -10.64
N LYS A 107 -9.42 -29.75 -10.96
CA LYS A 107 -10.03 -28.84 -9.98
C LYS A 107 -10.86 -29.59 -8.93
N LYS A 108 -11.67 -30.57 -9.35
CA LYS A 108 -12.45 -31.42 -8.42
C LYS A 108 -11.51 -32.17 -7.48
N PHE A 109 -10.54 -32.91 -8.04
CA PHE A 109 -9.56 -33.69 -7.29
C PHE A 109 -8.77 -32.85 -6.27
N LEU A 110 -8.23 -31.69 -6.66
CA LEU A 110 -7.48 -30.84 -5.73
C LEU A 110 -8.38 -30.26 -4.62
N THR A 111 -9.64 -29.94 -4.95
CA THR A 111 -10.61 -29.46 -3.94
C THR A 111 -10.89 -30.53 -2.90
N GLU A 112 -11.15 -31.77 -3.34
CA GLU A 112 -11.37 -32.93 -2.47
C GLU A 112 -10.12 -33.30 -1.66
N LYS A 113 -8.93 -33.24 -2.27
CA LYS A 113 -7.69 -33.70 -1.63
C LYS A 113 -7.04 -32.70 -0.68
N ILE A 114 -7.29 -31.39 -0.89
CA ILE A 114 -6.62 -30.30 -0.16
C ILE A 114 -7.62 -29.47 0.67
N GLY A 115 -8.93 -29.63 0.44
CA GLY A 115 -9.98 -28.85 1.12
C GLY A 115 -10.04 -27.39 0.69
N LYS A 116 -9.39 -27.03 -0.44
CA LYS A 116 -9.36 -25.67 -0.98
C LYS A 116 -9.68 -25.66 -2.47
N LYS A 117 -10.60 -24.77 -2.87
CA LYS A 117 -11.00 -24.58 -4.27
C LYS A 117 -9.97 -23.72 -4.99
N HIS A 118 -9.24 -24.32 -5.94
CA HIS A 118 -8.27 -23.61 -6.75
C HIS A 118 -8.89 -23.02 -8.03
N PHE A 119 -8.35 -21.88 -8.49
CA PHE A 119 -8.58 -21.41 -9.85
C PHE A 119 -7.56 -22.08 -10.77
N ILE A 120 -8.04 -22.70 -11.84
CA ILE A 120 -7.24 -23.41 -12.83
C ILE A 120 -7.71 -22.99 -14.21
N THR A 121 -6.80 -22.73 -15.13
CA THR A 121 -7.06 -22.54 -16.56
C THR A 121 -6.31 -23.59 -17.38
N GLU A 122 -6.76 -23.77 -18.62
CA GLU A 122 -6.17 -24.65 -19.61
C GLU A 122 -5.57 -23.74 -20.69
N GLU A 123 -4.32 -23.97 -21.06
CA GLU A 123 -3.59 -23.19 -22.05
C GLU A 123 -3.64 -23.94 -23.38
N TYR A 124 -4.53 -23.49 -24.28
CA TYR A 124 -4.68 -24.07 -25.61
C TYR A 124 -3.52 -23.65 -26.52
N ASN A 125 -2.56 -24.55 -26.74
CA ASN A 125 -1.51 -24.37 -27.74
C ASN A 125 -2.09 -24.50 -29.16
N LEU A 126 -2.39 -23.36 -29.80
CA LEU A 126 -2.74 -23.28 -31.22
C LEU A 126 -1.61 -23.70 -32.17
N SER A 127 -0.37 -23.83 -31.66
CA SER A 127 0.82 -24.24 -32.39
C SER A 127 1.07 -25.76 -32.42
N SER A 128 0.21 -26.58 -31.82
CA SER A 128 0.30 -28.05 -31.89
C SER A 128 -0.22 -28.65 -33.21
N ALA A 129 -0.04 -27.93 -34.32
CA ALA A 129 -0.21 -28.47 -35.66
C ALA A 129 1.10 -29.13 -36.12
N VAL A 130 1.01 -30.41 -36.50
CA VAL A 130 2.09 -31.19 -37.15
C VAL A 130 3.35 -31.43 -36.31
N ASN A 131 3.28 -32.42 -35.40
CA ASN A 131 4.35 -33.43 -35.26
C ASN A 131 3.81 -34.68 -34.55
N SER A 132 3.50 -35.70 -35.34
CA SER A 132 2.70 -36.90 -35.01
C SER A 132 3.41 -37.98 -34.19
N ASN A 133 4.29 -37.58 -33.26
CA ASN A 133 4.95 -38.47 -32.29
C ASN A 133 5.07 -37.89 -30.87
N SER A 134 4.48 -36.71 -30.60
CA SER A 134 4.45 -36.16 -29.24
C SER A 134 3.24 -36.66 -28.46
N VAL A 135 3.46 -37.17 -27.25
CA VAL A 135 2.38 -37.45 -26.29
C VAL A 135 1.64 -36.13 -26.05
N ALA A 136 0.33 -36.10 -26.27
CA ALA A 136 -0.50 -34.90 -26.15
C ALA A 136 -0.41 -34.30 -24.74
N SER A 137 0.49 -33.33 -24.58
CA SER A 137 0.79 -32.70 -23.30
C SER A 137 -0.13 -31.50 -23.10
N TYR A 138 -1.15 -31.69 -22.25
CA TYR A 138 -2.06 -30.62 -21.88
C TYR A 138 -1.36 -29.69 -20.88
N THR A 139 -1.36 -28.39 -21.17
CA THR A 139 -0.80 -27.36 -20.29
C THR A 139 -1.90 -26.75 -19.44
N PHE A 140 -1.72 -26.73 -18.14
CA PHE A 140 -2.65 -26.12 -17.19
C PHE A 140 -1.94 -25.09 -16.33
N ASN A 141 -2.66 -24.03 -15.97
CA ASN A 141 -2.19 -23.02 -15.03
C ASN A 141 -3.01 -23.07 -13.74
N ILE A 142 -2.37 -23.20 -12.58
CA ILE A 142 -3.04 -23.16 -11.27
C ILE A 142 -2.65 -21.92 -10.46
N ARG A 143 -3.66 -21.19 -9.98
CA ARG A 143 -3.48 -20.15 -8.97
C ARG A 143 -3.52 -20.73 -7.57
N ILE A 144 -2.52 -20.40 -6.78
CA ILE A 144 -2.33 -20.80 -5.38
C ILE A 144 -2.28 -19.53 -4.55
N HIS A 145 -3.30 -19.31 -3.71
CA HIS A 145 -3.39 -18.19 -2.77
C HIS A 145 -2.76 -18.50 -1.40
N ASP A 146 -2.51 -17.47 -0.60
CA ASP A 146 -2.04 -17.55 0.79
C ASP A 146 -0.73 -18.38 0.95
N VAL A 147 0.21 -18.15 0.04
CA VAL A 147 1.43 -18.96 -0.08
C VAL A 147 2.40 -18.62 1.06
N SER A 148 2.26 -19.31 2.19
CA SER A 148 2.99 -18.99 3.42
C SER A 148 4.37 -19.67 3.54
N ASN A 149 4.58 -20.81 2.86
CA ASN A 149 5.82 -21.60 2.88
C ASN A 149 5.85 -22.70 1.79
N LYS A 150 7.03 -23.30 1.56
CA LYS A 150 7.26 -24.36 0.56
C LYS A 150 6.35 -25.59 0.70
N LYS A 151 5.94 -25.98 1.92
CA LYS A 151 5.09 -27.17 2.14
C LYS A 151 3.70 -26.99 1.51
N CYS A 152 3.17 -25.77 1.45
CA CYS A 152 1.90 -25.47 0.77
C CYS A 152 1.97 -25.84 -0.73
N ILE A 153 3.05 -25.46 -1.39
CA ILE A 153 3.29 -25.71 -2.81
C ILE A 153 3.57 -27.20 -3.05
N HIS A 154 4.48 -27.80 -2.27
CA HIS A 154 4.82 -29.22 -2.41
C HIS A 154 3.61 -30.16 -2.30
N LYS A 155 2.64 -29.87 -1.43
CA LYS A 155 1.40 -30.67 -1.33
C LYS A 155 0.63 -30.71 -2.66
N ILE A 156 0.50 -29.56 -3.32
CA ILE A 156 -0.19 -29.43 -4.61
C ILE A 156 0.62 -30.13 -5.72
N VAL A 157 1.92 -29.82 -5.83
CA VAL A 157 2.83 -30.41 -6.83
C VAL A 157 2.88 -31.93 -6.72
N HIS A 158 3.00 -32.47 -5.50
CA HIS A 158 3.01 -33.91 -5.27
C HIS A 158 1.68 -34.57 -5.65
N ALA A 159 0.55 -33.95 -5.30
CA ALA A 159 -0.77 -34.47 -5.66
C ALA A 159 -0.98 -34.49 -7.19
N LEU A 160 -0.52 -33.45 -7.90
CA LEU A 160 -0.56 -33.37 -9.36
C LEU A 160 0.38 -34.40 -10.02
N LYS A 161 1.63 -34.51 -9.55
CA LYS A 161 2.61 -35.52 -9.99
C LYS A 161 2.04 -36.93 -9.88
N LYS A 162 1.53 -37.30 -8.69
CA LYS A 162 1.05 -38.66 -8.41
C LYS A 162 -0.18 -39.06 -9.24
N ASN A 163 -1.13 -38.15 -9.46
CA ASN A 163 -2.40 -38.51 -10.10
C ASN A 163 -2.37 -38.32 -11.62
N TYR A 164 -1.82 -37.21 -12.11
CA TYR A 164 -1.85 -36.83 -13.53
C TYR A 164 -0.51 -36.95 -14.26
N GLY A 165 0.56 -37.40 -13.57
CA GLY A 165 1.91 -37.41 -14.14
C GLY A 165 2.41 -36.00 -14.45
N ALA A 166 2.02 -35.01 -13.64
CA ALA A 166 2.32 -33.61 -13.92
C ALA A 166 3.83 -33.29 -13.85
N PHE A 167 4.34 -32.51 -14.79
CA PHE A 167 5.76 -32.15 -14.91
C PHE A 167 5.94 -30.71 -15.41
N ASN A 168 7.20 -30.26 -15.51
CA ASN A 168 7.59 -28.92 -15.99
C ASN A 168 6.83 -27.77 -15.29
N PHE A 169 7.02 -27.65 -13.97
CA PHE A 169 6.33 -26.63 -13.17
C PHE A 169 7.03 -25.26 -13.32
N ARG A 170 6.36 -24.29 -13.96
CA ARG A 170 6.88 -22.94 -14.20
C ARG A 170 6.05 -21.88 -13.47
N ILE A 171 6.69 -20.87 -12.90
CA ILE A 171 6.01 -19.71 -12.30
C ILE A 171 5.72 -18.71 -13.41
N THR A 172 4.44 -18.49 -13.73
CA THR A 172 4.04 -17.56 -14.82
C THR A 172 3.53 -16.21 -14.33
N CYS A 173 3.08 -16.13 -13.08
CA CYS A 173 2.71 -14.88 -12.44
C CYS A 173 2.88 -15.00 -10.91
N ILE A 174 3.21 -13.90 -10.24
CA ILE A 174 3.29 -13.80 -8.79
C ILE A 174 2.75 -12.44 -8.33
N GLU A 175 2.03 -12.43 -7.22
CA GLU A 175 1.59 -11.19 -6.55
C GLU A 175 2.20 -11.13 -5.15
N LEU A 176 2.92 -10.04 -4.90
CA LEU A 176 3.74 -9.80 -3.72
C LEU A 176 3.21 -8.59 -2.97
N ALA A 177 3.02 -8.71 -1.66
CA ALA A 177 2.41 -7.67 -0.84
C ALA A 177 3.30 -7.27 0.34
N HIS A 178 3.32 -5.97 0.64
CA HIS A 178 3.69 -5.43 1.94
C HIS A 178 2.43 -4.96 2.67
N ASP A 179 2.17 -5.57 3.81
CA ASP A 179 1.17 -5.17 4.80
C ASP A 179 1.80 -4.22 5.82
N PHE A 180 1.13 -3.09 6.05
CA PHE A 180 1.50 -2.05 7.01
C PHE A 180 0.40 -1.93 8.08
N TYR A 181 0.65 -2.50 9.25
CA TYR A 181 -0.22 -2.44 10.41
C TYR A 181 0.10 -1.17 11.23
N ASN A 182 -0.90 -0.66 11.97
CA ASN A 182 -0.82 0.58 12.76
C ASN A 182 -0.55 1.85 11.92
N ALA A 183 -0.65 1.78 10.60
CA ALA A 183 -0.43 2.92 9.71
C ALA A 183 -1.73 3.74 9.52
N PRO A 184 -1.68 5.08 9.61
CA PRO A 184 -2.84 5.93 9.37
C PRO A 184 -3.15 6.03 7.86
N PRO A 185 -4.41 6.31 7.47
CA PRO A 185 -4.86 6.34 6.06
C PRO A 185 -3.94 7.06 5.08
N GLU A 186 -3.41 8.21 5.49
CA GLU A 186 -2.54 9.09 4.72
C GLU A 186 -1.20 8.45 4.34
N PHE A 187 -0.79 7.38 5.03
CA PHE A 187 0.42 6.62 4.70
C PHE A 187 0.33 5.97 3.31
N LEU A 188 -0.87 5.65 2.79
CA LEU A 188 -1.03 5.23 1.38
C LEU A 188 -0.63 6.33 0.40
N THR A 189 -0.99 7.58 0.69
CA THR A 189 -0.54 8.75 -0.08
C THR A 189 0.98 8.90 -0.02
N ALA A 190 1.57 8.72 1.17
CA ALA A 190 3.02 8.75 1.36
C ALA A 190 3.73 7.63 0.58
N LEU A 191 3.20 6.40 0.60
CA LEU A 191 3.71 5.25 -0.16
C LEU A 191 3.63 5.50 -1.67
N PHE A 192 2.48 5.96 -2.19
CA PHE A 192 2.32 6.28 -3.61
C PHE A 192 3.27 7.38 -4.09
N LYS A 193 3.45 8.46 -3.30
CA LYS A 193 4.39 9.54 -3.62
C LYS A 193 5.85 9.08 -3.64
N SER A 194 6.20 8.03 -2.87
CA SER A 194 7.58 7.60 -2.66
C SER A 194 8.03 6.38 -3.47
N ILE A 195 7.13 5.44 -3.77
CA ILE A 195 7.10 4.65 -5.01
C ILE A 195 8.29 4.66 -5.99
N GLN A 196 9.27 3.75 -5.95
CA GLN A 196 10.24 3.60 -7.06
C GLN A 196 9.63 2.93 -8.30
N PHE A 197 8.64 3.59 -8.92
CA PHE A 197 8.12 3.17 -10.21
C PHE A 197 9.19 3.23 -11.30
N ASP A 198 9.15 2.29 -12.25
CA ASP A 198 9.93 2.38 -13.49
C ASP A 198 9.45 3.57 -14.35
N ALA A 199 10.27 4.01 -15.31
CA ALA A 199 10.03 5.26 -16.01
C ALA A 199 8.78 5.21 -16.92
N ASP A 200 8.44 4.01 -17.39
CA ASP A 200 7.38 3.66 -18.34
C ASP A 200 6.01 3.38 -17.71
N VAL A 201 5.86 3.53 -16.38
CA VAL A 201 4.55 3.30 -15.74
C VAL A 201 3.47 4.25 -16.26
N GLN A 202 2.28 3.69 -16.45
CA GLN A 202 1.13 4.34 -17.07
C GLN A 202 -0.16 4.07 -16.30
N ASN A 203 -1.28 4.63 -16.77
CA ASN A 203 -2.63 4.34 -16.24
C ASN A 203 -2.75 4.53 -14.71
N ILE A 204 -2.08 5.56 -14.18
CA ILE A 204 -2.08 5.90 -12.74
C ILE A 204 -3.46 6.48 -12.36
N ARG A 205 -4.20 5.77 -11.50
CA ARG A 205 -5.62 6.06 -11.22
C ARG A 205 -6.04 5.69 -9.79
N VAL A 206 -7.10 6.33 -9.31
CA VAL A 206 -7.95 5.82 -8.22
C VAL A 206 -9.15 5.09 -8.80
N PHE A 207 -9.52 3.95 -8.23
CA PHE A 207 -10.69 3.17 -8.64
C PHE A 207 -11.29 2.38 -7.48
N ARG A 208 -12.61 2.15 -7.50
CA ARG A 208 -13.30 1.34 -6.48
C ARG A 208 -14.03 0.16 -7.11
N LEU A 209 -14.86 0.40 -8.13
CA LEU A 209 -15.51 -0.63 -8.93
C LEU A 209 -15.00 -0.67 -10.38
N LYS A 210 -15.30 -1.74 -11.12
CA LYS A 210 -14.95 -1.85 -12.56
C LYS A 210 -15.69 -0.76 -13.34
N GLY A 211 -14.93 0.16 -13.93
CA GLY A 211 -15.45 1.31 -14.69
C GLY A 211 -15.43 2.63 -13.91
N GLU A 212 -15.37 2.58 -12.58
CA GLU A 212 -15.28 3.73 -11.69
C GLU A 212 -13.81 4.16 -11.51
N ASN A 213 -13.16 4.56 -12.62
CA ASN A 213 -11.79 5.07 -12.63
C ASN A 213 -11.78 6.61 -12.65
N GLN A 214 -10.87 7.20 -11.88
CA GLN A 214 -10.56 8.63 -11.91
C GLN A 214 -9.05 8.84 -11.80
N SER A 215 -8.55 9.96 -12.32
CA SER A 215 -7.16 10.39 -12.09
C SER A 215 -6.87 10.55 -10.59
N ILE A 216 -5.62 10.33 -10.18
CA ILE A 216 -5.19 10.67 -8.82
C ILE A 216 -5.41 12.18 -8.59
N PRO A 217 -6.18 12.61 -7.58
CA PRO A 217 -6.36 14.02 -7.28
C PRO A 217 -5.03 14.60 -6.77
N TYR A 218 -4.78 15.88 -7.02
CA TYR A 218 -3.56 16.53 -6.58
C TYR A 218 -3.56 16.81 -5.07
N GLU A 219 -4.73 16.94 -4.46
CA GLU A 219 -4.91 17.39 -3.07
C GLU A 219 -4.91 16.21 -2.07
N PRO A 220 -4.04 16.20 -1.04
CA PRO A 220 -3.96 15.14 -0.03
C PRO A 220 -5.29 14.78 0.64
N ILE A 221 -6.09 15.78 1.02
CA ILE A 221 -7.44 15.62 1.60
C ILE A 221 -8.39 14.86 0.67
N ARG A 222 -8.36 15.16 -0.64
CA ARG A 222 -9.25 14.53 -1.62
C ARG A 222 -8.89 13.07 -1.83
N LEU A 223 -7.60 12.73 -1.92
CA LEU A 223 -7.18 11.32 -1.99
C LEU A 223 -7.54 10.56 -0.71
N LYS A 224 -7.31 11.14 0.48
CA LYS A 224 -7.70 10.53 1.76
C LYS A 224 -9.20 10.19 1.78
N ASN A 225 -10.06 11.12 1.36
CA ASN A 225 -11.51 10.90 1.42
C ASN A 225 -11.96 9.78 0.47
N LEU A 226 -11.43 9.73 -0.75
CA LEU A 226 -11.66 8.62 -1.68
C LEU A 226 -11.17 7.27 -1.12
N LEU A 227 -9.95 7.27 -0.57
CA LEU A 227 -9.34 6.12 0.08
C LEU A 227 -10.20 5.57 1.25
N LEU A 228 -10.77 6.46 2.08
CA LEU A 228 -11.71 6.08 3.14
C LEU A 228 -13.06 5.55 2.62
N GLN A 229 -13.52 6.05 1.47
CA GLN A 229 -14.71 5.56 0.76
C GLN A 229 -14.49 4.22 0.02
N GLY A 230 -13.31 3.61 0.16
CA GLY A 230 -12.98 2.30 -0.42
C GLY A 230 -12.40 2.35 -1.84
N PHE A 231 -11.96 3.52 -2.32
CA PHE A 231 -11.12 3.57 -3.51
C PHE A 231 -9.71 3.02 -3.23
N ASN A 232 -9.11 2.51 -4.29
CA ASN A 232 -7.79 1.88 -4.33
C ASN A 232 -6.95 2.65 -5.36
N ILE A 233 -5.63 2.70 -5.18
CA ILE A 233 -4.71 3.25 -6.17
C ILE A 233 -4.24 2.10 -7.07
N GLY A 234 -4.35 2.28 -8.38
CA GLY A 234 -3.85 1.34 -9.39
C GLY A 234 -2.88 2.03 -10.34
N VAL A 235 -1.80 1.32 -10.71
CA VAL A 235 -0.84 1.74 -11.74
C VAL A 235 -0.63 0.57 -12.69
N ASN A 236 -0.65 0.86 -14.00
CA ASN A 236 -0.75 -0.12 -15.09
C ASN A 236 -2.09 -0.90 -15.12
N ASP A 237 -2.36 -1.68 -16.18
CA ASP A 237 -3.49 -2.61 -16.33
C ASP A 237 -3.03 -4.05 -16.13
N TYR A 238 -3.53 -4.69 -15.07
CA TYR A 238 -3.25 -6.08 -14.71
C TYR A 238 -3.60 -7.13 -15.79
N ARG A 239 -4.29 -6.76 -16.87
CA ARG A 239 -4.61 -7.66 -18.00
C ARG A 239 -3.64 -7.56 -19.16
N LYS A 240 -2.86 -6.48 -19.23
CA LYS A 240 -2.05 -6.13 -20.41
C LYS A 240 -0.56 -5.97 -20.08
N ASP A 241 -0.27 -5.34 -18.94
CA ASP A 241 1.08 -4.99 -18.54
C ASP A 241 1.70 -6.10 -17.66
N ASP A 242 2.99 -6.36 -17.84
CA ASP A 242 3.73 -7.36 -17.07
C ASP A 242 3.80 -7.01 -15.58
N VAL A 243 3.86 -5.71 -15.26
CA VAL A 243 3.94 -5.18 -13.90
C VAL A 243 2.68 -4.38 -13.58
N TYR A 244 2.00 -4.71 -12.50
CA TYR A 244 0.83 -3.98 -11.99
C TYR A 244 1.04 -3.64 -10.51
N TYR A 245 0.75 -2.41 -10.10
CA TYR A 245 0.82 -1.97 -8.70
C TYR A 245 -0.56 -1.62 -8.15
N HIS A 246 -0.78 -1.94 -6.88
CA HIS A 246 -2.07 -1.76 -6.23
C HIS A 246 -1.90 -1.36 -4.75
N PHE A 247 -2.58 -0.29 -4.31
CA PHE A 247 -2.48 0.21 -2.93
C PHE A 247 -3.87 0.50 -2.33
N TYR A 248 -4.15 -0.05 -1.15
CA TYR A 248 -5.50 -0.02 -0.56
C TYR A 248 -5.55 -0.37 0.93
N PHE A 249 -6.75 -0.27 1.52
CA PHE A 249 -7.07 -0.77 2.87
C PHE A 249 -7.47 -2.25 2.80
N LYS A 250 -6.63 -3.13 3.34
CA LYS A 250 -6.93 -4.56 3.42
C LYS A 250 -7.83 -4.82 4.64
N LYS A 251 -9.15 -4.67 4.43
CA LYS A 251 -10.21 -4.93 5.42
C LYS A 251 -10.95 -6.27 5.20
N THR A 252 -10.60 -7.03 4.16
CA THR A 252 -11.27 -8.29 3.79
C THR A 252 -10.27 -9.41 3.43
N ASP A 253 -10.69 -10.67 3.62
CA ASP A 253 -9.93 -11.85 3.19
C ASP A 253 -9.99 -12.09 1.67
N HIS A 254 -9.46 -13.21 1.16
CA HIS A 254 -9.54 -13.56 -0.26
C HIS A 254 -10.97 -13.96 -0.71
N ASN A 255 -11.87 -14.30 0.22
CA ASN A 255 -13.29 -14.57 -0.03
C ASN A 255 -14.17 -13.31 0.10
N LYS A 256 -13.56 -12.13 0.26
CA LYS A 256 -14.22 -10.84 0.51
C LYS A 256 -14.96 -10.75 1.86
N ARG A 257 -14.71 -11.69 2.79
CA ARG A 257 -15.26 -11.62 4.15
C ARG A 257 -14.53 -10.54 4.94
N PRO A 258 -15.22 -9.74 5.78
CA PRO A 258 -14.58 -8.78 6.67
C PRO A 258 -13.51 -9.44 7.55
N LEU A 259 -12.39 -8.74 7.73
CA LEU A 259 -11.36 -9.10 8.70
C LEU A 259 -11.66 -8.45 10.06
N PRO A 260 -11.23 -9.08 11.18
CA PRO A 260 -11.18 -8.42 12.48
C PRO A 260 -10.42 -7.09 12.42
N HIS A 261 -10.77 -6.13 13.28
CA HIS A 261 -10.22 -4.77 13.22
C HIS A 261 -8.71 -4.75 13.48
N GLU A 262 -8.22 -5.62 14.35
CA GLU A 262 -6.81 -5.86 14.65
C GLU A 262 -6.01 -6.43 13.46
N GLU A 263 -6.69 -6.99 12.45
CA GLU A 263 -6.08 -7.42 11.19
C GLU A 263 -6.14 -6.35 10.09
N TRP A 264 -6.82 -5.21 10.31
CA TRP A 264 -6.87 -4.13 9.34
C TRP A 264 -5.48 -3.51 9.16
N ARG A 265 -5.16 -3.23 7.90
CA ARG A 265 -3.84 -2.78 7.49
C ARG A 265 -3.91 -2.07 6.15
N LEU A 266 -2.94 -1.22 5.91
CA LEU A 266 -2.70 -0.67 4.58
C LEU A 266 -1.84 -1.66 3.81
N ARG A 267 -2.03 -1.75 2.50
CA ARG A 267 -1.28 -2.68 1.66
C ARG A 267 -0.74 -2.01 0.42
N ALA A 268 0.50 -2.37 0.06
CA ALA A 268 1.09 -2.15 -1.25
C ALA A 268 1.37 -3.51 -1.91
N GLU A 269 0.79 -3.76 -3.08
CA GLU A 269 0.99 -4.98 -3.88
C GLU A 269 1.73 -4.64 -5.17
N VAL A 270 2.58 -5.57 -5.62
CA VAL A 270 3.05 -5.65 -7.00
C VAL A 270 2.73 -7.03 -7.55
N ARG A 271 2.10 -7.08 -8.72
CA ARG A 271 1.93 -8.29 -9.51
C ARG A 271 2.91 -8.27 -10.67
N LEU A 272 3.58 -9.40 -10.88
CA LEU A 272 4.44 -9.68 -12.02
C LEU A 272 3.82 -10.81 -12.82
N SER A 273 3.65 -10.61 -14.13
CA SER A 273 3.06 -11.54 -15.10
C SER A 273 4.09 -11.90 -16.17
N ASN A 274 3.73 -12.80 -17.10
CA ASN A 274 4.59 -13.24 -18.21
C ASN A 274 5.99 -13.69 -17.76
N LEU A 275 6.05 -14.26 -16.55
CA LEU A 275 7.27 -14.86 -16.02
C LEU A 275 7.48 -16.24 -16.64
N ASP A 276 8.73 -16.66 -16.73
CA ASP A 276 9.08 -18.02 -17.11
C ASP A 276 10.27 -18.50 -16.26
N HIS A 277 9.97 -18.84 -15.00
CA HIS A 277 10.94 -19.31 -14.01
C HIS A 277 10.60 -20.71 -13.52
N ALA A 278 11.59 -21.51 -13.12
CA ALA A 278 11.32 -22.82 -12.52
C ALA A 278 10.65 -22.62 -11.14
N LEU A 279 9.81 -23.56 -10.71
CA LEU A 279 9.17 -23.47 -9.40
C LEU A 279 10.19 -23.47 -8.25
N GLU A 280 11.34 -24.09 -8.48
CA GLU A 280 12.52 -24.11 -7.63
C GLU A 280 13.13 -22.71 -7.43
N ASP A 281 12.99 -21.80 -8.42
CA ASP A 281 13.49 -20.42 -8.37
C ASP A 281 12.62 -19.48 -7.54
N LEU A 282 11.48 -19.93 -6.99
CA LEU A 282 10.51 -19.08 -6.28
C LEU A 282 11.16 -18.14 -5.26
N ARG A 283 12.17 -18.62 -4.52
CA ARG A 283 12.93 -17.81 -3.56
C ARG A 283 13.59 -16.58 -4.19
N ASN A 284 14.12 -16.72 -5.40
CA ASN A 284 14.76 -15.65 -6.15
C ASN A 284 13.70 -14.76 -6.82
N VAL A 285 12.64 -15.34 -7.39
CA VAL A 285 11.50 -14.59 -7.95
C VAL A 285 10.88 -13.66 -6.90
N VAL A 286 10.65 -14.15 -5.68
CA VAL A 286 10.15 -13.35 -4.55
C VAL A 286 11.10 -12.19 -4.22
N LYS A 287 12.41 -12.46 -4.07
CA LYS A 287 13.40 -11.41 -3.74
C LYS A 287 13.51 -10.35 -4.83
N THR A 288 13.51 -10.76 -6.10
CA THR A 288 13.61 -9.85 -7.24
C THR A 288 12.33 -9.06 -7.43
N GLY A 289 11.15 -9.68 -7.29
CA GLY A 289 9.89 -8.98 -7.44
C GLY A 289 9.64 -7.93 -6.36
N PHE A 290 10.02 -8.20 -5.11
CA PHE A 290 9.97 -7.20 -4.04
C PHE A 290 10.89 -5.99 -4.28
N LYS A 291 11.86 -6.03 -5.22
CA LYS A 291 12.62 -4.83 -5.62
C LYS A 291 11.77 -3.79 -6.35
N LYS A 292 10.57 -4.14 -6.83
CA LYS A 292 9.61 -3.19 -7.40
C LYS A 292 8.84 -2.42 -6.31
N LEU A 293 8.80 -2.92 -5.07
CA LEU A 293 8.18 -2.25 -3.92
C LEU A 293 9.23 -1.57 -3.02
N THR A 294 10.13 -0.80 -3.63
CA THR A 294 11.10 0.05 -2.92
C THR A 294 10.67 1.52 -2.96
N PHE A 295 11.04 2.29 -1.94
CA PHE A 295 10.53 3.63 -1.72
C PHE A 295 11.65 4.69 -1.69
N THR A 296 11.32 5.89 -2.17
CA THR A 296 12.16 7.09 -2.11
C THR A 296 11.76 8.00 -0.94
N GLN A 297 12.46 9.10 -0.78
CA GLN A 297 12.11 10.23 0.07
C GLN A 297 12.73 11.50 -0.51
N LEU A 298 12.34 12.65 0.04
CA LEU A 298 13.10 13.88 -0.18
C LEU A 298 14.52 13.72 0.36
N ASN A 299 15.48 14.27 -0.38
CA ASN A 299 16.85 14.45 0.06
C ASN A 299 16.89 15.56 1.12
N ASP A 300 17.77 15.43 2.12
CA ASP A 300 17.97 16.45 3.16
C ASP A 300 18.37 17.82 2.57
N THR A 301 19.02 17.81 1.40
CA THR A 301 19.38 19.01 0.62
C THR A 301 18.25 19.57 -0.28
N ALA A 302 17.02 19.06 -0.18
CA ALA A 302 15.87 19.60 -0.92
C ALA A 302 15.52 21.02 -0.44
N THR A 303 15.23 21.92 -1.38
CA THR A 303 14.87 23.32 -1.07
C THR A 303 13.52 23.43 -0.37
N LEU A 304 13.25 24.57 0.29
CA LEU A 304 11.95 24.84 0.92
C LEU A 304 10.79 24.73 -0.08
N GLU A 305 10.98 25.24 -1.30
CA GLU A 305 10.01 25.13 -2.39
C GLU A 305 9.76 23.66 -2.79
N GLN A 306 10.81 22.86 -2.96
CA GLN A 306 10.69 21.43 -3.28
C GLN A 306 9.97 20.66 -2.17
N ARG A 307 10.24 21.00 -0.90
CA ARG A 307 9.54 20.45 0.27
C ARG A 307 8.06 20.85 0.30
N LYS A 308 7.75 22.12 0.00
CA LYS A 308 6.37 22.63 -0.12
C LYS A 308 5.61 21.93 -1.24
N ILE A 309 6.18 21.87 -2.45
CA ILE A 309 5.59 21.16 -3.60
C ILE A 309 5.36 19.68 -3.30
N TYR A 310 6.35 18.99 -2.72
CA TYR A 310 6.20 17.58 -2.35
C TYR A 310 5.12 17.35 -1.30
N SER A 311 4.91 18.29 -0.38
CA SER A 311 3.91 18.15 0.68
C SER A 311 2.50 18.40 0.15
N LEU A 312 2.30 19.55 -0.53
CA LEU A 312 0.99 20.02 -0.99
C LEU A 312 0.40 19.20 -2.13
N TYR A 313 1.23 18.58 -2.98
CA TYR A 313 0.74 17.89 -4.17
C TYR A 313 1.03 16.39 -4.16
N ILE A 314 0.07 15.62 -4.63
CA ILE A 314 0.22 14.20 -4.90
C ILE A 314 0.73 14.02 -6.33
N ARG A 315 1.95 13.50 -6.46
CA ARG A 315 2.57 13.07 -7.72
C ARG A 315 3.45 11.84 -7.46
N PRO A 316 3.73 11.00 -8.46
CA PRO A 316 4.66 9.87 -8.31
C PRO A 316 6.12 10.37 -8.29
N TYR A 317 6.54 11.06 -7.22
CA TYR A 317 7.88 11.68 -7.13
C TYR A 317 9.02 10.66 -7.17
N GLY A 318 8.76 9.42 -6.76
CA GLY A 318 9.70 8.31 -6.88
C GLY A 318 9.77 7.64 -8.25
N GLN A 319 8.98 8.04 -9.25
CA GLN A 319 9.09 7.50 -10.61
C GLN A 319 10.45 7.82 -11.22
N LYS A 320 11.06 6.82 -11.87
CA LYS A 320 12.33 6.99 -12.57
C LYS A 320 12.20 7.95 -13.76
N LEU A 321 13.28 8.63 -14.09
CA LEU A 321 13.40 9.48 -15.27
C LEU A 321 13.49 8.61 -16.53
N PRO A 322 12.79 8.96 -17.65
CA PRO A 322 12.92 8.25 -18.93
C PRO A 322 14.35 8.25 -19.46
N SER A 323 15.06 9.36 -19.26
CA SER A 323 16.47 9.52 -19.59
C SER A 323 17.26 9.79 -18.30
N PRO A 324 17.98 8.81 -17.74
CA PRO A 324 18.77 8.97 -16.53
C PRO A 324 19.84 10.05 -16.68
N ILE A 325 20.00 10.91 -15.66
CA ILE A 325 20.92 12.05 -15.73
C ILE A 325 22.35 11.58 -15.40
N LEU A 326 23.28 11.73 -16.33
CA LEU A 326 24.70 11.49 -16.05
C LEU A 326 25.26 12.60 -15.15
N LYS A 327 25.85 12.24 -14.01
CA LYS A 327 26.59 13.16 -13.14
C LYS A 327 27.81 12.48 -12.54
N ASN A 328 28.99 13.09 -12.71
CA ASN A 328 30.27 12.57 -12.21
C ASN A 328 30.51 11.11 -12.63
N GLY A 329 30.22 10.75 -13.89
CA GLY A 329 30.34 9.38 -14.41
C GLY A 329 29.22 8.41 -13.98
N HIS A 330 28.26 8.83 -13.16
CA HIS A 330 27.18 7.97 -12.68
C HIS A 330 25.81 8.44 -13.17
N TYR A 331 25.02 7.53 -13.74
CA TYR A 331 23.62 7.79 -14.08
C TYR A 331 22.75 7.92 -12.81
N ARG A 332 21.74 8.80 -12.89
CA ARG A 332 20.75 9.02 -11.83
C ARG A 332 19.34 8.80 -12.36
N ASP A 333 18.68 7.80 -11.78
CA ASP A 333 17.30 7.44 -12.12
C ASP A 333 16.27 8.44 -11.60
N PHE A 334 16.61 9.32 -10.64
CA PHE A 334 15.64 10.21 -9.97
C PHE A 334 16.05 11.68 -10.02
N LYS A 335 15.08 12.57 -9.85
CA LYS A 335 15.29 14.02 -9.68
C LYS A 335 16.27 14.29 -8.53
N ARG A 336 17.12 15.31 -8.65
CA ARG A 336 18.23 15.61 -7.70
C ARG A 336 17.82 15.67 -6.21
N PHE A 337 16.59 16.12 -5.94
CA PHE A 337 16.02 16.26 -4.60
C PHE A 337 15.30 15.00 -4.08
N ILE A 338 15.32 13.90 -4.82
CA ILE A 338 14.76 12.59 -4.44
C ILE A 338 15.91 11.60 -4.22
N CYS A 339 15.84 10.81 -3.15
CA CYS A 339 16.81 9.75 -2.84
C CYS A 339 16.11 8.50 -2.29
N THR A 340 16.81 7.38 -2.18
CA THR A 340 16.25 6.13 -1.62
C THR A 340 15.94 6.28 -0.13
N ASN A 341 14.73 5.90 0.31
CA ASN A 341 14.39 5.84 1.74
C ASN A 341 15.08 4.63 2.38
N LYS A 342 16.26 4.86 2.96
CA LYS A 342 17.10 3.79 3.51
C LYS A 342 16.39 3.05 4.66
N ASN A 343 15.74 3.77 5.57
CA ASN A 343 15.10 3.24 6.77
C ASN A 343 13.93 2.29 6.45
N LEU A 344 12.97 2.76 5.64
CA LEU A 344 11.83 1.93 5.20
C LEU A 344 12.32 0.73 4.39
N ASN A 345 13.17 0.94 3.39
CA ASN A 345 13.64 -0.16 2.53
C ASN A 345 14.47 -1.20 3.28
N GLU A 346 15.15 -0.84 4.38
CA GLU A 346 15.82 -1.81 5.24
C GLU A 346 14.82 -2.73 5.95
N ARG A 347 13.74 -2.18 6.53
CA ARG A 347 12.68 -2.98 7.18
C ARG A 347 11.95 -3.86 6.18
N LEU A 348 11.69 -3.36 4.96
CA LEU A 348 11.13 -4.15 3.88
C LEU A 348 12.07 -5.30 3.49
N ARG A 349 13.39 -5.05 3.33
CA ARG A 349 14.38 -6.11 3.07
C ARG A 349 14.46 -7.16 4.19
N GLU A 350 14.42 -6.76 5.46
CA GLU A 350 14.36 -7.70 6.59
C GLU A 350 13.12 -8.59 6.52
N SER A 351 11.96 -8.00 6.27
CA SER A 351 10.68 -8.70 6.13
C SER A 351 10.68 -9.68 4.94
N VAL A 352 11.21 -9.26 3.79
CA VAL A 352 11.38 -10.12 2.59
C VAL A 352 12.40 -11.23 2.82
N LYS A 353 13.48 -10.99 3.56
CA LYS A 353 14.44 -12.03 3.97
C LYS A 353 13.75 -13.10 4.83
N ASN A 354 12.93 -12.69 5.80
CA ASN A 354 12.18 -13.62 6.65
C ASN A 354 11.12 -14.42 5.87
N LEU A 355 10.48 -13.83 4.85
CA LEU A 355 9.55 -14.54 3.96
C LEU A 355 10.29 -15.51 3.02
N SER A 356 11.31 -15.03 2.32
CA SER A 356 12.08 -15.81 1.33
C SER A 356 12.92 -16.94 1.93
N ASN A 357 13.08 -17.00 3.25
CA ASN A 357 13.67 -18.16 3.94
C ASN A 357 12.67 -19.30 4.18
N LYS A 358 11.39 -19.15 3.81
CA LYS A 358 10.35 -20.20 3.91
C LYS A 358 10.18 -21.02 2.63
N PHE A 359 11.03 -20.78 1.62
CA PHE A 359 11.01 -21.35 0.27
C PHE A 359 12.41 -21.81 -0.14
#